data_AF-A0AA43CZ05-F1
#
_entry.id   AF-A0AA43CZ05-F1
#
_cell.length_a   1.000
_cell.length_b   1.000
_cell.length_c   1.000
_cell.angle_alpha   90.00
_cell.angle_beta   90.00
_cell.angle_gamma   90.00
#
_symmetry.space_group_name_H-M   'P 1'
#
loop_
_entity.id
_entity.type
_entity.pdbx_description
1 polymer ?
#
loop_
_entity_poly.entity_id
_entity_poly.type
_entity_poly.pdbx_seq_one_letter_code
_entity_poly.pdbx_strand_id
1 'polypeptide(L)' 'MELPTLEYKRAWVKGLVFDCPFGKALDTCIAKEIRKLGIADRIDISKSMDENQLDQIIAHHQDCLLQREGSLSGVSG' A
#
# COMPACT_ATOMS: atom_id res chain seq x y z
N MET A 1 -9.97 13.85 14.84
CA MET A 1 -8.99 13.43 13.83
C MET A 1 -9.65 13.67 12.49
N GLU A 2 -9.13 14.62 11.70
CA GLU A 2 -9.69 14.90 10.37
C GLU A 2 -9.44 13.70 9.46
N LEU A 3 -10.43 13.35 8.63
CA LEU A 3 -10.27 12.29 7.64
C LEU A 3 -9.24 12.74 6.59
N PRO A 4 -8.35 11.84 6.12
CA PRO A 4 -7.38 12.18 5.09
C PRO A 4 -8.07 12.60 3.80
N THR A 5 -7.60 13.69 3.19
CA THR A 5 -8.13 14.18 1.92
C THR A 5 -7.84 13.21 0.77
N LEU A 6 -8.61 13.28 -0.31
CA LEU A 6 -8.37 12.47 -1.52
C LEU A 6 -6.94 12.64 -2.07
N GLU A 7 -6.42 13.87 -2.07
CA GLU A 7 -5.05 14.15 -2.50
C GLU A 7 -4.01 13.48 -1.60
N TYR A 8 -4.23 13.48 -0.28
CA TYR A 8 -3.37 12.79 0.66
C TYR A 8 -3.36 11.27 0.41
N LYS A 9 -4.54 10.67 0.23
CA LYS A 9 -4.69 9.24 -0.10
C LYS A 9 -3.94 8.90 -1.39
N ARG A 10 -4.05 9.73 -2.43
CA ARG A 10 -3.31 9.57 -3.70
C ARG A 10 -1.81 9.65 -3.50
N ALA A 11 -1.33 10.63 -2.76
CA ALA A 11 0.11 10.77 -2.48
C ALA A 11 0.65 9.54 -1.74
N TRP A 12 -0.11 9.01 -0.79
CA TRP A 12 0.26 7.81 -0.05
C TRP A 12 0.32 6.56 -0.95
N VAL A 13 -0.76 6.29 -1.70
CA VAL A 13 -0.79 5.16 -2.64
C VAL A 13 0.27 5.29 -3.72
N LYS A 14 0.55 6.50 -4.21
CA LYS A 14 1.66 6.76 -5.12
C LYS A 14 2.98 6.27 -4.53
N GLY A 15 3.27 6.57 -3.26
CA GLY A 15 4.45 6.01 -2.58
C GLY A 15 4.45 4.47 -2.58
N LEU A 16 3.31 3.86 -2.23
CA LEU A 16 3.18 2.40 -2.16
C LEU A 16 3.37 1.70 -3.50
N VAL A 17 2.93 2.28 -4.62
CA VAL A 17 3.13 1.67 -5.95
C VAL A 17 4.57 1.79 -6.46
N PHE A 18 5.42 2.60 -5.82
CA PHE A 18 6.85 2.65 -6.12
C PHE A 18 7.65 1.73 -5.20
N ASP A 19 7.38 1.75 -3.90
CA ASP A 19 8.12 0.93 -2.95
C ASP A 19 7.29 0.57 -1.71
N CYS A 20 7.74 -0.44 -0.97
CA CYS A 20 7.23 -0.76 0.34
C CYS A 20 8.12 -0.06 1.39
N PRO A 21 7.57 0.78 2.30
CA PRO A 21 8.38 1.47 3.31
C PRO A 21 9.13 0.51 4.26
N PHE A 22 8.76 -0.77 4.26
CA PHE A 22 9.39 -1.83 5.05
C PHE A 22 10.33 -2.72 4.22
N GLY A 23 10.71 -2.31 3.01
CA GLY A 23 11.71 -2.94 2.14
C GLY A 23 11.34 -4.29 1.52
N LYS A 24 10.35 -5.00 2.05
CA LYS A 24 9.88 -6.29 1.52
C LYS A 24 8.37 -6.33 1.50
N ALA A 25 7.73 -6.37 0.34
CA ALA A 25 6.29 -6.58 0.25
C ALA A 25 5.92 -8.04 0.60
N LEU A 26 4.77 -8.25 1.27
CA LEU A 26 4.22 -9.60 1.43
C LEU A 26 3.74 -10.13 0.07
N ASP A 27 3.63 -11.44 -0.07
CA ASP A 27 3.16 -12.05 -1.33
C ASP A 27 1.73 -11.67 -1.68
N THR A 28 0.93 -11.34 -0.67
CA THR A 28 -0.46 -10.86 -0.80
C THR A 28 -0.56 -9.38 -1.15
N CYS A 29 0.55 -8.63 -1.17
CA CYS A 29 0.54 -7.18 -1.37
C CYS A 29 0.11 -6.80 -2.79
N ILE A 30 -1.05 -6.15 -2.93
CA ILE A 30 -1.57 -5.70 -4.24
C ILE A 30 -0.58 -4.78 -4.98
N ALA A 31 0.09 -3.88 -4.24
CA ALA A 31 1.09 -2.98 -4.82
C ALA A 31 2.33 -3.71 -5.37
N LYS A 32 2.58 -4.97 -4.97
CA LYS A 32 3.66 -5.80 -5.52
C LYS A 32 3.47 -6.06 -7.01
N GLU A 33 2.24 -6.30 -7.46
CA GLU A 33 1.92 -6.53 -8.87
C GLU A 33 2.01 -5.24 -9.68
N ILE A 34 1.55 -4.13 -9.11
CA ILE A 34 1.65 -2.80 -9.75
C ILE A 34 3.13 -2.40 -9.94
N ARG A 35 4.01 -2.73 -8.99
CA ARG A 35 5.47 -2.50 -9.09
C ARG A 35 6.16 -3.30 -10.20
N LYS A 36 5.49 -4.25 -10.85
CA LYS A 36 6.04 -4.94 -12.03
C LYS A 36 5.84 -4.16 -13.33
N LEU A 37 4.91 -3.20 -13.34
CA LEU A 37 4.57 -2.40 -14.51
C LEU A 37 5.61 -1.31 -14.81
N GLY A 38 5.53 -0.67 -15.97
CA GLY A 38 6.38 0.47 -16.32
C GLY A 38 6.13 1.68 -15.41
N ILE A 39 7.12 2.57 -15.29
CA ILE A 39 6.99 3.77 -14.43
C ILE A 39 5.78 4.63 -14.83
N ALA A 40 5.54 4.79 -16.13
CA ALA A 40 4.39 5.52 -16.65
C ALA A 40 3.06 4.90 -16.18
N ASP A 41 2.90 3.59 -16.34
CA ASP A 41 1.70 2.86 -15.93
C ASP A 41 1.44 2.99 -14.42
N ARG A 42 2.48 2.91 -13.58
CA ARG A 42 2.35 3.09 -12.13
C ARG A 42 1.82 4.48 -11.77
N ILE A 43 2.31 5.52 -12.45
CA ILE A 43 1.87 6.89 -12.24
C ILE A 43 0.41 7.03 -12.65
N ASP A 44 0.05 6.53 -13.83
CA ASP A 44 -1.31 6.64 -14.35
C ASP A 44 -2.32 5.91 -13.47
N ILE A 45 -2.00 4.69 -13.05
CA ILE A 45 -2.81 3.91 -12.10
C ILE A 45 -3.05 4.70 -10.81
N SER A 46 -2.00 5.27 -10.22
CA SER A 46 -2.12 6.04 -8.97
C SER A 46 -2.96 7.31 -9.10
N LYS A 47 -3.04 7.89 -10.30
CA LYS A 47 -3.84 9.09 -10.61
C LYS A 47 -5.28 8.76 -10.95
N SER A 48 -5.53 7.63 -11.60
CA SER A 48 -6.85 7.22 -12.07
C SER A 48 -7.73 6.61 -10.99
N MET A 49 -7.14 6.19 -9.86
CA MET A 49 -7.88 5.60 -8.75
C MET A 49 -8.90 6.57 -8.15
N ASP A 50 -10.09 6.03 -7.91
CA ASP A 50 -11.12 6.67 -7.10
C ASP A 50 -10.82 6.49 -5.59
N GLU A 51 -11.58 7.20 -4.76
CA GLU A 51 -11.37 7.20 -3.31
C GLU A 51 -11.50 5.81 -2.69
N ASN A 52 -12.46 4.99 -3.15
CA ASN A 52 -12.69 3.65 -2.61
C ASN A 52 -11.51 2.71 -2.94
N GLN A 53 -10.97 2.81 -4.16
CA GLN A 53 -9.80 2.04 -4.57
C GLN A 53 -8.55 2.43 -3.78
N LEU A 54 -8.37 3.74 -3.51
CA LEU A 54 -7.29 4.22 -2.66
C LEU A 54 -7.42 3.68 -1.23
N ASP A 55 -8.64 3.73 -0.67
CA ASP A 55 -8.93 3.23 0.67
C ASP A 55 -8.66 1.72 0.79
N GLN A 56 -9.01 0.94 -0.23
CA GLN A 56 -8.72 -0.50 -0.26
C GLN A 56 -7.21 -0.78 -0.23
N ILE A 57 -6.41 -0.04 -0.99
CA ILE A 57 -4.95 -0.22 -1.00
C ILE A 57 -4.34 0.19 0.34
N ILE A 58 -4.81 1.30 0.91
CA ILE A 58 -4.36 1.80 2.21
C ILE A 58 -4.70 0.78 3.31
N ALA A 59 -5.95 0.32 3.37
CA ALA A 59 -6.39 -0.67 4.35
C ALA A 59 -5.60 -1.98 4.22
N HIS A 60 -5.43 -2.48 2.99
CA HIS A 60 -4.62 -3.66 2.75
C HIS A 60 -3.15 -3.48 3.16
N HIS A 61 -2.58 -2.28 2.97
CA HIS A 61 -1.24 -1.99 3.45
C HIS A 61 -1.19 -1.98 4.99
N GLN A 62 -2.18 -1.42 5.67
CA GLN A 62 -2.28 -1.47 7.14
C GLN A 62 -2.40 -2.91 7.66
N ASP A 63 -3.19 -3.76 7.01
CA ASP A 63 -3.29 -5.19 7.35
C ASP A 63 -1.94 -5.90 7.16
N CYS A 64 -1.18 -5.54 6.12
CA CYS A 64 0.18 -6.05 5.93
C CYS A 64 1.11 -5.65 7.09
N LEU A 65 0.87 -4.54 7.78
CA LEU A 65 1.64 -4.13 8.97
C LEU A 65 1.26 -4.97 10.18
N LEU A 66 -0.04 -5.11 10.43
CA LEU A 66 -0.55 -5.92 11.54
C LEU A 66 -0.06 -7.37 11.45
N GLN A 67 -0.01 -7.96 10.26
CA GLN A 67 0.53 -9.31 10.06
C GLN A 67 2.02 -9.41 10.41
N ARG A 68 2.81 -8.36 10.15
CA ARG A 68 4.24 -8.33 10.51
C ARG A 68 4.44 -8.17 12.01
N GLU A 69 3.69 -7.27 12.64
CA GLU A 69 3.72 -7.08 14.10
C GLU A 69 3.23 -8.33 14.83
N GLY A 70 2.17 -8.97 14.33
CA GLY A 70 1.68 -10.27 14.81
C GLY A 70 2.71 -11.39 14.66
N SER A 71 3.48 -11.39 13.56
CA SER A 71 4.57 -12.35 13.36
C SER A 71 5.76 -12.09 14.30
N LEU A 72 6.03 -10.82 14.65
CA LEU A 72 7.08 -10.44 15.60
C LEU A 72 6.70 -10.70 17.06
N SER A 73 5.41 -10.84 17.37
CA SER A 73 4.91 -11.20 18.71
C SER A 73 4.78 -12.72 18.92
N GLY A 74 5.15 -13.53 17.92
CA GLY A 74 5.13 -14.99 17.95
C GLY A 74 6.45 -15.69 18.32
N VAL A 75 7.42 -15.01 18.96
CA VAL A 75 8.56 -15.72 19.59
C VAL A 75 8.21 -16.04 21.04
N SER A 76 7.46 -17.12 21.20
CA SER A 76 7.43 -17.96 22.40
C SER A 76 7.15 -19.37 21.90
N GLY A 77 8.21 -20.16 21.76
CA GLY A 77 8.18 -21.54 21.26
C GLY A 77 9.57 -22.01 20.87
#